data_AF-A0A519SVT7-F1
#
_entry.id   AF-A0A519SVT7-F1
#
_cell.length_a   1.000
_cell.length_b   1.000
_cell.length_c   1.000
_cell.angle_alpha   90.00
_cell.angle_beta   90.00
_cell.angle_gamma   90.00
#
_symmetry.space_group_name_H-M   'P 1'
#
loop_
_entity.id
_entity.type
_entity.pdbx_description
1 polymer ?
#
loop_
_entity_poly.entity_id
_entity_poly.type
_entity_poly.pdbx_seq_one_letter_code
_entity_poly.pdbx_strand_id
1 'polypeptide(L)'
;FWVRKKAQSSAEVDLLYTYQGIVIPIEIKSGTTGSLKSLHQFVDASDHPYSIRIYGGSFRLEKAVTTTGKPYLLLNIPYYMGTSLPLCAEWLISQNPADIT
;
A
#
# COMPACT_ATOMS: atom_id res chain seq x y z
N PHE A 1 -4.22 -6.06 -12.41
CA PHE A 1 -5.23 -5.05 -12.74
C PHE A 1 -6.45 -5.24 -11.86
N TRP A 2 -6.81 -4.24 -11.04
CA TRP A 2 -7.99 -4.26 -10.17
C TRP A 2 -8.96 -3.20 -10.65
N VAL A 3 -10.24 -3.55 -10.78
CA VAL A 3 -11.29 -2.64 -11.27
C VAL A 3 -12.51 -2.76 -10.38
N ARG A 4 -13.00 -1.62 -9.88
CA ARG A 4 -14.31 -1.56 -9.23
C ARG A 4 -15.40 -1.69 -10.30
N LYS A 5 -16.44 -2.49 -10.05
CA LYS A 5 -17.63 -2.62 -10.93
C LYS A 5 -18.47 -1.33 -11.05
N LYS A 6 -18.07 -0.20 -10.45
CA LYS A 6 -18.82 1.07 -10.49
C LYS A 6 -18.29 1.91 -11.66
N ALA A 7 -19.17 2.28 -12.59
CA ALA A 7 -18.88 2.81 -13.93
C ALA A 7 -18.03 4.11 -14.02
N GLN A 8 -17.59 4.70 -12.91
CA GLN A 8 -16.91 6.01 -12.89
C GLN A 8 -15.66 6.10 -11.99
N SER A 9 -15.13 4.99 -11.46
CA SER A 9 -13.83 5.07 -10.77
C SER A 9 -13.02 3.77 -10.87
N SER A 10 -12.08 3.73 -11.81
CA SER A 10 -10.94 2.81 -11.75
C SER A 10 -9.89 3.43 -10.82
N ALA A 11 -9.63 2.79 -9.69
CA ALA A 11 -8.39 3.05 -8.94
C ALA A 11 -7.37 2.05 -9.46
N GLU A 12 -6.29 2.54 -10.06
CA GLU A 12 -5.22 1.71 -10.57
C GLU A 12 -3.96 1.96 -9.74
N VAL A 13 -3.42 0.89 -9.19
CA VAL A 13 -2.14 0.85 -8.46
C VAL A 13 -1.11 0.16 -9.36
N ASP A 14 0.17 0.52 -9.21
CA ASP A 14 1.22 0.07 -10.12
C ASP A 14 1.44 -1.44 -10.05
N LEU A 15 1.44 -2.02 -8.85
CA LEU A 15 1.60 -3.46 -8.64
C LEU A 15 0.62 -3.98 -7.57
N LEU A 16 0.35 -5.28 -7.65
CA LEU A 16 -0.33 -6.05 -6.60
C LEU A 16 0.61 -7.16 -6.14
N TYR A 17 0.71 -7.36 -4.83
CA TYR A 17 1.47 -8.45 -4.25
C TYR A 17 0.59 -9.32 -3.37
N THR A 18 0.52 -10.61 -3.66
CA THR A 18 -0.30 -11.56 -2.92
C THR A 18 0.52 -12.26 -1.85
N TYR A 19 0.04 -12.27 -0.61
CA TYR A 19 0.66 -12.99 0.49
C TYR A 19 -0.41 -13.52 1.43
N GLN A 20 -0.36 -14.81 1.78
CA GLN A 20 -1.29 -15.47 2.72
C GLN A 20 -2.78 -15.15 2.48
N GLY A 21 -3.21 -15.08 1.22
CA GLY A 21 -4.61 -14.83 0.87
C GLY A 21 -5.04 -13.37 0.86
N ILE A 22 -4.17 -12.41 1.18
CA ILE A 22 -4.43 -10.97 1.02
C ILE A 22 -3.70 -10.40 -0.21
N VAL A 23 -4.24 -9.31 -0.77
CA VAL A 23 -3.73 -8.63 -1.95
C VAL A 23 -3.25 -7.24 -1.56
N ILE A 24 -1.94 -7.07 -1.40
CA ILE A 24 -1.32 -5.83 -0.97
C ILE A 24 -1.18 -4.89 -2.19
N PRO A 25 -1.77 -3.68 -2.14
CA PRO A 25 -1.56 -2.69 -3.19
C PRO A 25 -0.19 -2.02 -3.04
N ILE A 26 0.47 -1.78 -4.18
CA ILE A 26 1.79 -1.14 -4.23
C ILE A 26 1.77 0.03 -5.19
N GLU A 27 2.34 1.15 -4.75
CA GLU A 27 2.56 2.35 -5.56
C GLU A 27 4.07 2.64 -5.71
N ILE A 28 4.53 2.99 -6.92
CA ILE A 28 5.92 3.34 -7.23
C ILE A 28 6.02 4.85 -7.50
N LYS A 29 6.92 5.57 -6.82
CA LYS A 29 7.00 7.05 -6.90
C LYS A 29 8.43 7.58 -6.99
N SER A 30 8.75 8.28 -8.09
CA SER A 30 10.07 8.87 -8.40
C SER A 30 10.32 10.31 -7.95
N GLY A 31 9.35 10.98 -7.34
CA GLY A 31 9.52 12.37 -6.84
C GLY A 31 8.58 12.73 -5.68
N THR A 32 8.55 14.01 -5.32
CA THR A 32 7.78 14.56 -4.18
C THR A 32 6.30 14.84 -4.47
N THR A 33 5.76 14.44 -5.61
CA THR A 33 4.45 14.98 -6.02
C THR A 33 3.58 13.93 -6.68
N GLY A 34 2.59 13.47 -5.91
CA GLY A 34 1.48 12.65 -6.34
C GLY A 34 0.74 12.13 -5.12
N SER A 35 -0.54 12.48 -4.98
CA SER A 35 -1.38 11.92 -3.91
C SER A 35 -1.43 10.40 -4.02
N LEU A 36 -1.49 9.69 -2.89
CA LEU A 36 -1.72 8.23 -2.85
C LEU A 36 -3.20 7.87 -3.12
N LYS A 37 -3.85 8.58 -4.06
CA LYS A 37 -5.30 8.49 -4.28
C LYS A 37 -5.74 7.08 -4.65
N SER A 38 -5.09 6.46 -5.64
CA SER A 38 -5.42 5.09 -6.05
C SER A 38 -5.16 4.09 -4.93
N LEU A 39 -4.01 4.22 -4.25
CA LEU A 39 -3.66 3.39 -3.10
C LEU A 39 -4.71 3.49 -1.98
N HIS A 40 -5.12 4.72 -1.62
CA HIS A 40 -6.17 4.97 -0.63
C HIS A 40 -7.51 4.33 -1.04
N GLN A 41 -7.90 4.46 -2.30
CA GLN A 41 -9.13 3.86 -2.82
C GLN A 41 -9.10 2.33 -2.77
N PHE A 42 -7.94 1.72 -3.00
CA PHE A 42 -7.76 0.29 -2.86
C PHE A 42 -7.85 -0.15 -1.39
N VAL A 43 -7.14 0.55 -0.50
CA VAL A 43 -7.16 0.29 0.95
C VAL A 43 -8.59 0.40 1.50
N ASP A 44 -9.35 1.40 1.08
CA ASP A 44 -10.76 1.57 1.47
C ASP A 44 -11.64 0.39 1.05
N ALA A 45 -11.33 -0.27 -0.06
CA ALA A 45 -12.06 -1.43 -0.57
C ALA A 45 -11.55 -2.78 -0.04
N SER A 46 -10.43 -2.80 0.69
CA SER A 46 -9.77 -4.02 1.17
C SER A 46 -10.17 -4.34 2.60
N ASP A 47 -10.22 -5.62 2.97
CA ASP A 47 -10.52 -6.02 4.36
C ASP A 47 -9.27 -6.05 5.27
N HIS A 48 -8.12 -5.58 4.76
CA HIS A 48 -6.87 -5.49 5.50
C HIS A 48 -6.26 -4.06 5.44
N PRO A 49 -5.46 -3.66 6.44
CA PRO A 49 -4.91 -2.31 6.56
C PRO A 49 -3.44 -2.22 6.12
N TYR A 50 -3.06 -2.89 5.03
CA TYR A 50 -1.66 -2.98 4.60
C TYR A 50 -1.48 -2.45 3.18
N SER A 51 -0.41 -1.69 2.96
CA SER A 51 -0.01 -1.17 1.65
C SER A 51 1.48 -0.91 1.59
N ILE A 52 2.03 -0.84 0.37
CA ILE A 52 3.45 -0.61 0.14
C ILE A 52 3.63 0.59 -0.81
N ARG A 53 4.65 1.40 -0.56
CA ARG A 53 5.16 2.40 -1.49
C ARG A 53 6.64 2.14 -1.77
N ILE A 54 7.00 1.98 -3.04
CA ILE A 54 8.40 1.92 -3.48
C ILE A 54 8.80 3.30 -4.00
N TYR A 55 9.81 3.92 -3.41
CA TYR A 55 10.18 5.30 -3.75
C TYR A 55 11.65 5.63 -3.49
N GLY A 56 12.03 6.89 -3.75
CA GLY A 56 13.42 7.37 -3.58
C GLY A 56 13.82 7.76 -2.15
N GLY A 57 12.98 7.54 -1.14
CA GLY A 57 13.30 7.85 0.27
C GLY A 57 13.70 6.61 1.08
N SER A 58 13.79 6.78 2.41
CA SER A 58 14.26 5.72 3.31
C SER A 58 13.21 4.65 3.60
N PHE A 59 13.68 3.46 4.01
CA PHE A 59 12.81 2.42 4.55
C PHE A 59 12.09 2.93 5.81
N ARG A 60 10.76 2.87 5.83
CA ARG A 60 9.96 3.36 6.96
C ARG A 60 8.55 2.77 6.97
N LEU A 61 8.14 2.26 8.12
CA LEU A 61 6.72 1.97 8.39
C LEU A 61 6.02 3.26 8.86
N GLU A 62 4.91 3.61 8.23
CA GLU A 62 4.15 4.82 8.51
C GLU A 62 2.69 4.45 8.82
N LYS A 63 2.11 5.08 9.85
CA LYS A 63 0.67 5.05 10.08
C LYS A 63 0.04 6.13 9.21
N ALA A 64 -0.81 5.72 8.30
CA ALA A 64 -1.48 6.60 7.35
C ALA A 64 -2.99 6.47 7.46
N VAL A 65 -3.69 7.45 6.89
CA VAL A 65 -5.15 7.48 6.87
C VAL A 65 -5.61 7.75 5.44
N THR A 66 -6.56 6.96 4.95
CA THR A 66 -7.12 7.16 3.62
C THR A 66 -7.92 8.47 3.57
N THR A 67 -8.29 8.91 2.36
CA THR A 67 -9.13 10.10 2.20
C THR A 67 -10.51 9.96 2.85
N THR A 68 -10.96 8.74 3.14
CA THR A 68 -12.25 8.47 3.80
C THR A 68 -12.12 8.23 5.31
N GLY A 69 -10.90 8.34 5.87
CA GLY A 69 -10.66 8.21 7.31
C GLY A 69 -10.24 6.82 7.77
N LYS A 70 -10.02 5.86 6.87
CA LYS A 70 -9.60 4.50 7.25
C LYS A 70 -8.10 4.48 7.61
N PRO A 71 -7.71 4.07 8.83
CA PRO A 71 -6.31 3.93 9.20
C PRO A 71 -5.67 2.71 8.53
N TYR A 72 -4.39 2.82 8.15
CA TYR A 72 -3.63 1.73 7.54
C TYR A 72 -2.12 1.89 7.75
N LEU A 73 -1.38 0.80 7.57
CA LEU A 73 0.08 0.78 7.53
C LEU A 73 0.58 0.94 6.09
N LEU A 74 1.45 1.92 5.91
CA LEU A 74 2.18 2.18 4.68
C LEU A 74 3.65 1.82 4.88
N LEU A 75 4.10 0.73 4.26
CA LEU A 75 5.51 0.40 4.22
C LEU A 75 6.19 1.14 3.06
N ASN A 76 7.07 2.07 3.40
CA ASN A 76 7.92 2.77 2.46
C ASN A 76 9.20 1.96 2.23
N ILE A 77 9.46 1.60 0.98
CA ILE A 77 10.61 0.81 0.56
C ILE A 77 11.46 1.65 -0.41
N PRO A 78 12.77 1.80 -0.18
CA PRO A 78 13.66 2.45 -1.15
C PRO A 78 13.81 1.59 -2.41
N TYR A 79 14.08 2.20 -3.56
CA TYR A 79 14.29 1.47 -4.82
C TYR A 79 15.24 0.28 -4.75
N TYR A 80 16.37 0.45 -4.05
CA TYR A 80 17.39 -0.59 -3.93
C TYR A 80 16.93 -1.82 -3.13
N MET A 81 15.81 -1.73 -2.40
CA MET A 81 15.19 -2.84 -1.67
C MET A 81 14.03 -3.48 -2.44
N GLY A 82 13.77 -3.08 -3.70
CA GLY A 82 12.68 -3.65 -4.50
C GLY A 82 12.77 -5.17 -4.67
N THR A 83 13.98 -5.73 -4.74
CA THR A 83 14.19 -7.19 -4.80
C THR A 83 13.89 -7.90 -3.47
N SER A 84 13.92 -7.18 -2.35
CA SER A 84 13.55 -7.68 -1.02
C SER A 84 12.04 -7.55 -0.74
N LEU A 85 11.22 -7.24 -1.76
CA LEU A 85 9.77 -7.09 -1.63
C LEU A 85 9.09 -8.28 -0.93
N PRO A 86 9.42 -9.56 -1.21
CA PRO A 86 8.81 -10.68 -0.51
C PRO A 86 9.02 -10.64 1.01
N LEU A 87 10.25 -10.38 1.45
CA LEU A 87 10.60 -10.26 2.87
C LEU A 87 9.93 -9.04 3.51
N CYS A 88 9.85 -7.93 2.78
CA CYS A 88 9.19 -6.72 3.26
C CYS A 88 7.69 -6.92 3.44
N ALA A 89 7.02 -7.64 2.52
CA ALA A 89 5.61 -7.95 2.59
C ALA A 89 5.29 -8.90 3.76
N GLU A 90 6.11 -9.93 3.95
CA GLU A 90 6.03 -10.82 5.12
C GLU A 90 6.18 -10.04 6.43
N TRP A 91 7.24 -9.22 6.53
CA TRP A 91 7.49 -8.40 7.71
C TRP A 91 6.37 -7.38 7.97
N LEU A 92 5.79 -6.78 6.92
CA LEU A 92 4.65 -5.86 7.05
C LEU A 92 3.44 -6.57 7.67
N ILE A 93 3.15 -7.79 7.23
CA ILE A 93 1.98 -8.55 7.70
C ILE A 93 2.19 -9.10 9.11
N SER A 94 3.44 -9.31 9.53
CA SER A 94 3.73 -9.64 10.93
C SER A 94 3.51 -8.44 11.88
N GLN A 95 3.31 -7.22 11.37
CA GLN A 95 2.99 -6.07 12.21
C GLN A 95 1.52 -6.09 12.63
N ASN A 96 1.26 -5.93 13.92
CA ASN A 96 -0.10 -5.96 14.47
C ASN A 96 -0.88 -4.69 14.09
N PRO A 97 -2.01 -4.80 13.37
CA PRO A 97 -2.82 -3.63 13.04
C PRO A 97 -3.54 -2.98 14.21
N ALA A 98 -3.70 -3.69 15.33
CA ALA A 98 -4.34 -3.14 16.52
C ALA A 98 -3.57 -1.96 17.12
N ASP A 99 -2.30 -1.78 16.74
CA ASP A 99 -1.46 -0.66 17.17
C ASP A 99 -1.67 0.61 16.32
N ILE A 100 -2.57 0.59 15.33
CA ILE A 100 -2.85 1.74 14.43
C ILE A 100 -4.00 2.62 14.97
N THR A 101 -4.80 2.12 15.94
CA THR A 101 -5.82 2.91 16.66
C THR A 101 -5.24 3.81 17.74
#